data_AF-A0A1A0W8X6-F1
#
_entry.id   AF-A0A1A0W8X6-F1
#
_cell.length_a   1.000
_cell.length_b   1.000
_cell.length_c   1.000
_cell.angle_alpha   90.00
_cell.angle_beta   90.00
_cell.angle_gamma   90.00
#
_symmetry.space_group_name_H-M   'P 1'
#
loop_
_entity.id
_entity.type
_entity.pdbx_description
1 polymer ?
#
loop_
_entity_poly.entity_id
_entity_poly.type
_entity_poly.pdbx_seq_one_letter_code
_entity_poly.pdbx_strand_id
1 'polypeptide(L)'
;MLVAAILIAGLVGGILGAVIVSRTSTNPAPVDQPVTPTYSASTIQAQNIQLCTAYATINSSMPSPAENGMQVLPGANGLRLALNENPAASPEIRSAISDVIGQFDAMIAAFGKVRTRGLAEPPHYDSERAQQISDRAWDVCQLG
;
A
#
# COMPACT_ATOMS: atom_id res chain seq x y z
N MET A 1 24.71 19.55 32.47
CA MET A 1 25.28 18.20 32.63
C MET A 1 25.60 17.66 31.27
N LEU A 2 26.83 17.17 31.12
CA LEU A 2 27.40 16.57 29.92
C LEU A 2 27.02 15.08 29.90
N VAL A 3 26.44 14.57 28.81
CA VAL A 3 26.71 13.20 28.34
C VAL A 3 26.65 13.20 26.82
N ALA A 4 27.81 13.04 26.20
CA ALA A 4 27.96 12.63 24.81
C ALA A 4 28.12 11.10 24.78
N ALA A 5 27.51 10.44 23.79
CA ALA A 5 27.95 9.15 23.31
C ALA A 5 27.71 9.08 21.78
N ILE A 6 28.70 8.52 21.10
CA ILE A 6 29.05 8.68 19.70
C ILE A 6 29.08 7.28 19.05
N LEU A 7 28.61 7.17 17.80
CA LEU A 7 28.85 6.10 16.77
C LEU A 7 28.28 4.70 17.09
N ILE A 8 27.79 3.90 16.12
CA ILE A 8 28.53 3.26 15.00
C ILE A 8 27.56 2.89 13.86
N ALA A 9 27.97 3.15 12.61
CA ALA A 9 27.41 2.56 11.40
C ALA A 9 27.95 1.15 11.16
N GLY A 10 27.17 0.21 10.60
CA GLY A 10 27.74 -1.03 10.06
C GLY A 10 26.75 -2.18 9.87
N LEU A 11 26.75 -2.72 8.65
CA LEU A 11 25.99 -3.88 8.18
C LEU A 11 26.25 -5.17 8.98
N VAL A 12 25.18 -5.96 9.18
CA VAL A 12 25.23 -7.43 9.28
C VAL A 12 23.97 -7.92 8.55
N GLY A 13 24.01 -8.65 7.44
CA GLY A 13 24.89 -9.75 7.12
C GLY A 13 24.08 -11.05 7.20
N GLY A 14 23.20 -11.29 6.22
CA GLY A 14 22.45 -12.53 6.10
C GLY A 14 23.01 -13.39 4.97
N ILE A 15 24.13 -14.07 5.23
CA ILE A 15 24.61 -15.17 4.39
C ILE A 15 23.68 -16.37 4.61
N LEU A 16 22.84 -16.70 3.61
CA LEU A 16 22.27 -18.03 3.53
C LEU A 16 23.29 -18.91 2.82
N GLY A 17 24.00 -19.70 3.62
CA GLY A 17 25.00 -20.65 3.15
C GLY A 17 24.38 -21.71 2.25
N ALA A 18 25.05 -21.98 1.13
CA ALA A 18 24.77 -23.11 0.26
C ALA A 18 25.12 -24.41 0.98
N VAL A 19 24.13 -25.27 1.24
CA VAL A 19 24.37 -26.68 1.50
C VAL A 19 24.36 -27.39 0.15
N ILE A 20 25.55 -27.72 -0.35
CA ILE A 20 25.74 -28.66 -1.46
C ILE A 20 25.68 -30.07 -0.87
N VAL A 21 24.63 -30.83 -1.20
CA VAL A 21 24.61 -32.28 -0.99
C VAL A 21 24.62 -32.96 -2.36
N SER A 22 25.67 -33.75 -2.60
CA SER A 22 25.84 -34.55 -3.82
C SER A 22 24.87 -35.74 -3.85
N ARG A 23 24.44 -36.04 -5.08
CA ARG A 23 23.43 -36.99 -5.60
C ARG A 23 23.52 -38.42 -5.07
N THR A 24 22.36 -39.04 -4.74
CA THR A 24 21.64 -40.05 -5.57
C THR A 24 20.47 -40.65 -4.79
N SER A 25 19.24 -40.31 -5.17
CA SER A 25 18.02 -41.12 -5.04
C SER A 25 16.88 -40.36 -5.72
N THR A 26 16.20 -40.98 -6.68
CA THR A 26 14.97 -40.48 -7.30
C THR A 26 13.88 -40.36 -6.24
N ASN A 27 13.80 -39.20 -5.61
CA ASN A 27 12.69 -38.75 -4.79
C ASN A 27 12.03 -37.58 -5.55
N PRO A 28 10.70 -37.45 -5.60
CA PRO A 28 10.07 -36.30 -6.25
C PRO A 28 10.67 -35.02 -5.69
N ALA A 29 11.10 -34.12 -6.57
CA ALA A 29 11.64 -32.82 -6.17
C ALA A 29 10.64 -32.17 -5.20
N PRO A 30 11.10 -31.59 -4.07
CA PRO A 30 10.25 -30.74 -3.26
C PRO A 30 9.70 -29.67 -4.21
N VAL A 31 8.38 -29.61 -4.33
CA VAL A 31 7.74 -28.46 -4.97
C VAL A 31 8.18 -27.26 -4.14
N ASP A 32 8.94 -26.35 -4.74
CA ASP A 32 9.25 -25.03 -4.16
C ASP A 32 7.90 -24.39 -3.83
N GLN A 33 7.47 -24.54 -2.58
CA GLN A 33 6.33 -23.78 -2.08
C GLN A 33 6.77 -22.32 -2.10
N PRO A 34 5.98 -21.40 -2.68
CA PRO A 34 6.27 -19.99 -2.57
C PRO A 34 6.36 -19.64 -1.08
N VAL A 35 7.58 -19.39 -0.60
CA VAL A 35 7.80 -18.82 0.72
C VAL A 35 7.19 -17.43 0.70
N THR A 36 5.95 -17.34 1.17
CA THR A 36 5.34 -16.04 1.42
C THR A 36 6.13 -15.46 2.59
N PRO A 37 6.81 -14.30 2.42
CA PRO A 37 7.57 -13.73 3.53
C PRO A 37 6.61 -13.49 4.68
N THR A 38 6.81 -14.23 5.77
CA THR A 38 6.03 -14.03 6.99
C THR A 38 6.66 -12.88 7.74
N TYR A 39 6.06 -11.70 7.63
CA TYR A 39 6.50 -10.51 8.36
C TYR A 39 6.25 -10.67 9.86
N SER A 40 7.12 -10.08 10.69
CA SER A 40 6.88 -10.04 12.14
C SER A 40 5.66 -9.18 12.48
N ALA A 41 5.00 -9.47 13.59
CA ALA A 41 3.89 -8.65 14.09
C ALA A 41 4.27 -7.16 14.25
N SER A 42 5.51 -6.89 14.69
CA SER A 42 6.03 -5.52 14.80
C SER A 42 6.17 -4.82 13.44
N THR A 43 6.59 -5.54 12.39
CA THR A 43 6.70 -5.00 11.03
C THR A 43 5.32 -4.71 10.45
N ILE A 44 4.37 -5.61 10.64
CA ILE A 44 2.98 -5.42 10.21
C ILE A 44 2.40 -4.17 10.89
N GLN A 45 2.58 -4.04 12.22
CA GLN A 45 2.07 -2.89 12.96
C GLN A 45 2.70 -1.57 12.50
N ALA A 46 4.02 -1.54 12.28
CA ALA A 46 4.71 -0.35 11.79
C ALA A 46 4.19 0.08 10.42
N GLN A 47 3.99 -0.88 9.50
CA GLN A 47 3.51 -0.58 8.15
C GLN A 47 2.02 -0.25 8.10
N ASN A 48 1.20 -0.80 9.00
CA ASN A 48 -0.18 -0.35 9.20
C ASN A 48 -0.21 1.14 9.57
N ILE A 49 0.60 1.54 10.56
CA ILE A 49 0.71 2.93 11.01
C ILE A 49 1.16 3.83 9.86
N GLN A 50 2.20 3.44 9.13
CA GLN A 50 2.72 4.23 8.01
C GLN A 50 1.69 4.42 6.90
N LEU A 51 1.02 3.34 6.47
CA LEU A 51 0.01 3.40 5.41
C LEU A 51 -1.22 4.22 5.83
N CYS A 52 -1.75 4.01 7.03
CA CYS A 52 -2.88 4.79 7.54
C CYS A 52 -2.52 6.26 7.79
N THR A 53 -1.29 6.56 8.22
CA THR A 53 -0.82 7.95 8.36
C THR A 53 -0.74 8.65 7.00
N ALA A 54 -0.25 7.96 5.97
CA ALA A 54 -0.23 8.50 4.61
C ALA A 54 -1.65 8.78 4.11
N TYR A 55 -2.59 7.86 4.34
CA TYR A 55 -4.01 8.07 4.02
C TYR A 55 -4.60 9.27 4.75
N ALA A 56 -4.47 9.36 6.08
CA ALA A 56 -5.01 10.47 6.85
C ALA A 56 -4.44 11.82 6.38
N THR A 57 -3.13 11.87 6.10
CA THR A 57 -2.45 13.09 5.63
C THR A 57 -2.94 13.51 4.24
N ILE A 58 -3.03 12.56 3.30
CA ILE A 58 -3.51 12.85 1.94
C ILE A 58 -4.97 13.26 1.97
N ASN A 59 -5.82 12.49 2.66
CA ASN A 59 -7.26 12.75 2.71
C ASN A 59 -7.58 14.10 3.38
N SER A 60 -6.85 14.49 4.42
CA SER A 60 -7.03 15.79 5.09
C SER A 60 -6.46 17.00 4.33
N SER A 61 -5.53 16.77 3.40
CA SER A 61 -4.92 17.85 2.59
C SER A 61 -5.61 18.07 1.25
N MET A 62 -6.46 17.14 0.82
CA MET A 62 -7.24 17.27 -0.40
C MET A 62 -8.43 18.22 -0.21
N PRO A 63 -8.74 19.10 -1.18
CA PRO A 63 -9.98 19.88 -1.16
C PRO A 63 -11.22 18.98 -1.12
N SER A 64 -12.20 19.37 -0.31
CA SER A 64 -13.50 18.71 -0.21
C SER A 64 -14.64 19.74 -0.32
N PRO A 65 -15.45 19.70 -1.41
CA PRO A 65 -15.34 18.81 -2.55
C PRO A 65 -14.15 19.14 -3.46
N ALA A 66 -13.63 18.14 -4.18
CA ALA A 66 -12.70 18.38 -5.28
C ALA A 66 -13.44 18.99 -6.49
N GLU A 67 -12.81 19.93 -7.19
CA GLU A 67 -13.42 20.63 -8.33
C GLU A 67 -12.92 20.13 -9.69
N ASN A 68 -11.75 19.48 -9.71
CA ASN A 68 -11.15 18.94 -10.93
C ASN A 68 -10.14 17.82 -10.62
N GLY A 69 -9.76 17.06 -11.66
CA GLY A 69 -8.85 15.93 -11.54
C GLY A 69 -7.45 16.29 -11.03
N MET A 70 -6.96 17.52 -11.26
CA MET A 70 -5.63 17.94 -10.79
C MET A 70 -5.54 18.08 -9.27
N GLN A 71 -6.68 18.30 -8.60
CA GLN A 71 -6.74 18.32 -7.13
C GLN A 71 -6.70 16.90 -6.52
N VAL A 72 -7.01 15.87 -7.33
CA VAL A 72 -7.12 14.47 -6.89
C VAL A 72 -5.87 13.67 -7.24
N LEU A 73 -5.30 13.92 -8.42
CA LEU A 73 -4.14 13.22 -8.97
C LEU A 73 -2.97 13.07 -7.99
N PRO A 74 -2.54 14.11 -7.26
CA PRO A 74 -1.45 13.99 -6.29
C PRO A 74 -1.78 12.99 -5.17
N GLY A 75 -3.01 13.03 -4.65
CA GLY A 75 -3.46 12.12 -3.59
C GLY A 75 -3.50 10.67 -4.05
N ALA A 76 -4.01 10.41 -5.26
CA ALA A 76 -4.03 9.07 -5.86
C ALA A 76 -2.61 8.48 -5.99
N ASN A 77 -1.66 9.27 -6.52
CA ASN A 77 -0.29 8.81 -6.67
C ASN A 77 0.44 8.67 -5.32
N GLY A 78 0.20 9.58 -4.38
CA GLY A 78 0.74 9.47 -3.02
C GLY A 78 0.30 8.19 -2.32
N LEU A 79 -0.99 7.83 -2.42
CA LEU A 79 -1.51 6.58 -1.85
C LEU A 79 -0.97 5.34 -2.55
N ARG A 80 -0.79 5.34 -3.88
CA ARG A 80 -0.13 4.24 -4.59
C ARG A 80 1.29 4.01 -4.10
N LEU A 81 2.05 5.09 -3.93
CA LEU A 81 3.41 5.00 -3.41
C LEU A 81 3.41 4.43 -1.99
N ALA A 82 2.60 5.00 -1.09
CA ALA A 82 2.46 4.51 0.27
C ALA A 82 2.04 3.03 0.32
N LEU A 83 1.10 2.61 -0.53
CA LEU A 83 0.68 1.21 -0.62
C LEU A 83 1.82 0.29 -1.07
N ASN A 84 2.64 0.72 -2.03
CA ASN A 84 3.78 -0.06 -2.52
C ASN A 84 4.94 -0.12 -1.50
N GLU A 85 5.16 0.95 -0.74
CA GLU A 85 6.19 1.02 0.30
C GLU A 85 5.86 0.20 1.55
N ASN A 86 4.59 -0.19 1.73
CA ASN A 86 4.10 -0.88 2.93
C ASN A 86 3.56 -2.31 2.63
N PRO A 87 4.33 -3.22 1.98
CA PRO A 87 3.85 -4.54 1.55
C PRO A 87 3.40 -5.48 2.69
N ALA A 88 3.91 -5.27 3.91
CA ALA A 88 3.58 -6.02 5.11
C ALA A 88 2.37 -5.46 5.89
N ALA A 89 1.83 -4.31 5.50
CA ALA A 89 0.58 -3.83 6.09
C ALA A 89 -0.52 -4.90 5.92
N SER A 90 -1.44 -4.94 6.88
CA SER A 90 -2.50 -5.95 6.91
C SER A 90 -3.30 -5.97 5.60
N PRO A 91 -3.73 -7.15 5.12
CA PRO A 91 -4.49 -7.26 3.87
C PRO A 91 -5.75 -6.39 3.85
N GLU A 92 -6.40 -6.23 5.01
CA GLU A 92 -7.61 -5.42 5.16
C GLU A 92 -7.36 -3.92 4.93
N ILE A 93 -6.34 -3.34 5.57
CA ILE A 93 -5.95 -1.93 5.36
C ILE A 93 -5.47 -1.74 3.92
N ARG A 94 -4.63 -2.64 3.40
CA ARG A 94 -4.15 -2.56 2.01
C ARG A 94 -5.31 -2.57 1.01
N SER A 95 -6.32 -3.41 1.25
CA SER A 95 -7.54 -3.45 0.44
C SER A 95 -8.31 -2.13 0.53
N ALA A 96 -8.55 -1.59 1.73
CA ALA A 96 -9.31 -0.35 1.88
C ALA A 96 -8.61 0.83 1.19
N ILE A 97 -7.29 0.94 1.31
CA ILE A 97 -6.53 1.99 0.61
C ILE A 97 -6.52 1.76 -0.90
N SER A 98 -6.52 0.50 -1.37
CA SER A 98 -6.67 0.20 -2.80
C SER A 98 -8.03 0.65 -3.35
N ASP A 99 -9.10 0.49 -2.57
CA ASP A 99 -10.45 0.96 -2.94
C ASP A 99 -10.48 2.50 -3.03
N VAL A 100 -9.84 3.21 -2.08
CA VAL A 100 -9.71 4.68 -2.13
C VAL A 100 -8.96 5.13 -3.39
N ILE A 101 -7.87 4.45 -3.76
CA ILE A 101 -7.14 4.73 -5.01
C ILE A 101 -8.06 4.54 -6.22
N GLY A 102 -8.85 3.45 -6.25
CA GLY A 102 -9.80 3.18 -7.32
C GLY A 102 -10.90 4.24 -7.44
N GLN A 103 -11.41 4.74 -6.31
CA GLN A 103 -12.35 5.86 -6.28
C GLN A 103 -11.71 7.13 -6.84
N PHE A 104 -10.46 7.43 -6.47
CA PHE A 104 -9.75 8.58 -7.02
C PHE A 104 -9.54 8.46 -8.52
N ASP A 105 -9.26 7.26 -9.05
CA ASP A 105 -9.19 7.03 -10.50
C ASP A 105 -10.53 7.28 -11.20
N ALA A 106 -11.63 6.83 -10.62
CA ALA A 106 -12.97 7.09 -11.13
C ALA A 106 -13.26 8.59 -11.17
N MET A 107 -12.90 9.32 -10.10
CA MET A 107 -13.09 10.77 -10.03
C MET A 107 -12.22 11.51 -11.06
N ILE A 108 -10.96 11.13 -11.21
CA ILE A 108 -10.04 11.69 -12.23
C ILE A 108 -10.59 11.45 -13.63
N ALA A 109 -11.04 10.23 -13.93
CA ALA A 109 -11.62 9.87 -15.22
C ALA A 109 -12.91 10.66 -15.51
N ALA A 110 -13.77 10.83 -14.51
CA ALA A 110 -14.99 11.61 -14.61
C ALA A 110 -14.71 13.09 -14.90
N PHE A 111 -13.79 13.73 -14.16
CA PHE A 111 -13.36 15.10 -14.42
C PHE A 111 -12.71 15.27 -15.80
N GLY A 112 -11.87 14.32 -16.20
CA GLY A 112 -11.23 14.28 -17.52
C GLY A 112 -12.20 13.95 -18.66
N LYS A 113 -13.45 13.59 -18.36
CA LYS A 113 -14.46 13.12 -19.33
C LYS A 113 -13.93 11.96 -20.20
N VAL A 114 -13.11 11.09 -19.60
CA VAL A 114 -12.57 9.91 -20.26
C VAL A 114 -13.73 9.01 -20.66
N ARG A 115 -13.71 8.50 -21.89
CA ARG A 115 -14.78 7.67 -22.44
C ARG A 115 -14.25 6.29 -22.78
N THR A 116 -15.11 5.29 -22.71
CA THR A 116 -14.81 3.96 -23.21
C THR A 116 -14.47 4.05 -24.71
N ARG A 117 -13.22 3.71 -25.06
CA ARG A 117 -12.73 3.72 -26.43
C ARG A 117 -11.46 2.86 -26.54
N GLY A 118 -11.45 1.93 -27.49
CA GLY A 118 -10.33 1.00 -27.66
C GLY A 118 -10.18 0.14 -26.41
N LEU A 119 -8.99 0.16 -25.79
CA LEU A 119 -8.70 -0.53 -24.53
C LEU A 119 -8.91 0.33 -23.28
N ALA A 120 -9.32 1.60 -23.44
CA ALA A 120 -9.65 2.46 -22.31
C ALA A 120 -11.08 2.16 -21.84
N GLU A 121 -11.21 1.70 -20.60
CA GLU A 121 -12.48 1.46 -19.92
C GLU A 121 -12.42 2.16 -18.55
N PRO A 122 -12.83 3.45 -18.47
CA PRO A 122 -12.74 4.20 -17.23
C PRO A 122 -13.76 3.69 -16.20
N PRO A 123 -13.40 3.58 -14.92
CA PRO A 123 -14.35 3.24 -13.88
C PRO A 123 -15.42 4.34 -13.74
N HIS A 124 -16.64 3.94 -13.39
CA HIS A 124 -17.72 4.87 -13.12
C HIS A 124 -17.53 5.52 -11.75
N TYR A 125 -17.69 6.84 -11.67
CA TYR A 125 -17.68 7.56 -10.40
C TYR A 125 -19.08 7.64 -9.82
N ASP A 126 -19.22 7.21 -8.57
CA ASP A 126 -20.44 7.29 -7.77
C ASP A 126 -20.10 7.93 -6.42
N SER A 127 -20.77 9.03 -6.09
CA SER A 127 -20.47 9.80 -4.87
C SER A 127 -20.88 9.11 -3.58
N GLU A 128 -21.90 8.26 -3.60
CA GLU A 128 -22.35 7.51 -2.43
C GLU A 128 -21.37 6.37 -2.13
N ARG A 129 -20.99 5.62 -3.17
CA ARG A 129 -19.96 4.58 -3.07
C ARG A 129 -18.63 5.17 -2.63
N ALA A 130 -18.28 6.35 -3.15
CA ALA A 130 -17.12 7.13 -2.75
C ALA A 130 -17.09 7.42 -1.24
N GLN A 131 -18.22 7.86 -0.67
CA GLN A 131 -18.31 8.11 0.78
C GLN A 131 -18.13 6.80 1.56
N GLN A 132 -18.79 5.72 1.15
CA GLN A 132 -18.66 4.41 1.81
C GLN A 132 -17.21 3.86 1.79
N ILE A 133 -16.47 4.11 0.70
CA ILE A 133 -15.05 3.72 0.59
C ILE A 133 -14.20 4.53 1.57
N SER A 134 -14.41 5.85 1.64
CA SER A 134 -13.73 6.70 2.61
C SER A 134 -14.05 6.29 4.05
N ASP A 135 -15.31 6.04 4.37
CA ASP A 135 -15.75 5.62 5.71
C ASP A 135 -15.10 4.28 6.09
N ARG A 136 -15.05 3.32 5.16
CA ARG A 136 -14.35 2.05 5.38
C ARG A 136 -12.86 2.26 5.65
N ALA A 137 -12.18 3.09 4.87
CA ALA A 137 -10.76 3.38 5.07
C ALA A 137 -10.52 4.07 6.42
N TRP A 138 -11.44 4.94 6.85
CA TRP A 138 -11.41 5.60 8.14
C TRP A 138 -11.54 4.61 9.31
N ASP A 139 -12.49 3.68 9.20
CA ASP A 139 -12.77 2.64 10.20
C ASP A 139 -11.60 1.65 10.35
N VAL A 140 -11.10 1.06 9.25
CA VAL A 140 -9.99 0.09 9.33
C VAL A 140 -8.68 0.73 9.78
N CYS A 141 -8.51 2.04 9.54
CA CYS A 141 -7.39 2.82 10.05
C CYS A 141 -7.63 3.38 11.47
N GLN A 142 -8.80 3.17 12.04
CA GLN A 142 -9.18 3.60 13.40
C GLN A 142 -9.00 5.10 13.63
N LEU A 143 -9.44 5.92 12.66
CA LEU A 143 -9.20 7.37 12.66
C LEU A 143 -10.31 8.20 13.33
N GLY A 144 -11.42 7.60 13.75
CA GLY A 144 -12.49 8.25 14.52
C GLY A 144 -13.88 7.71 14.27
#